data_AF-A0A9D5X6N9-F1
#
_entry.id   AF-A0A9D5X6N9-F1
#
_cell.length_a   1.000
_cell.length_b   1.000
_cell.length_c   1.000
_cell.angle_alpha   90.00
_cell.angle_beta   90.00
_cell.angle_gamma   90.00
#
_symmetry.space_group_name_H-M   'P 1'
#
loop_
_entity.id
_entity.type
_entity.pdbx_description
1 polymer ?
#
loop_
_entity_poly.entity_id
_entity_poly.type
_entity_poly.pdbx_seq_one_letter_code
_entity_poly.pdbx_strand_id
1 'polypeptide(L)' 'MATTPTPHNAAVEGQIAKTVLMPGDPLRAKLLADTYLENVEQFNTVRNMFGYTGTYKGQPVSVMGSGMGMPS' A
#
# COMPACT_ATOMS: atom_id res chain seq x y z
N MET A 1 -14.01 -8.43 16.38
CA MET A 1 -13.65 -8.94 15.04
C MET A 1 -13.16 -7.75 14.24
N ALA A 2 -11.96 -7.80 13.65
CA ALA A 2 -11.41 -6.65 12.94
C ALA A 2 -12.32 -6.32 11.75
N THR A 3 -12.77 -5.06 11.66
CA THR A 3 -13.66 -4.57 10.60
C THR A 3 -12.84 -4.24 9.35
N THR A 4 -12.25 -5.24 8.72
CA THR A 4 -11.65 -5.13 7.39
C THR A 4 -12.69 -5.53 6.33
N PRO A 5 -12.82 -4.79 5.22
CA PRO A 5 -12.12 -3.54 4.89
C PRO A 5 -12.65 -2.32 5.65
N THR A 6 -11.89 -1.21 5.63
CA THR A 6 -12.28 0.08 6.22
C THR A 6 -12.85 1.03 5.17
N PRO A 7 -13.51 2.15 5.53
CA PRO A 7 -14.03 3.12 4.56
C PRO A 7 -12.97 3.82 3.68
N HIS A 8 -11.68 3.70 4.02
CA HIS A 8 -10.56 4.39 3.34
C HIS A 8 -9.55 3.42 2.72
N ASN A 9 -9.59 2.14 3.11
CA ASN A 9 -8.64 1.13 2.69
C ASN A 9 -9.35 -0.22 2.54
N ALA A 10 -9.31 -0.75 1.31
CA ALA A 10 -9.94 -2.02 0.91
C ALA A 10 -9.13 -3.27 1.29
N ALA A 11 -7.97 -3.13 1.93
CA ALA A 11 -7.15 -4.25 2.35
C ALA A 11 -7.91 -5.20 3.28
N VAL A 12 -7.75 -6.51 3.04
CA VAL A 12 -8.12 -7.56 3.99
C VAL A 12 -6.94 -7.93 4.89
N GLU A 13 -7.22 -8.64 5.97
CA GLU A 13 -6.20 -9.08 6.91
C GLU A 13 -5.14 -9.93 6.20
N GLY A 14 -3.87 -9.62 6.43
CA GLY A 14 -2.72 -10.28 5.80
C GLY A 14 -2.24 -9.66 4.48
N GLN A 15 -3.00 -8.78 3.83
CA GLN A 15 -2.55 -8.14 2.58
C GLN A 15 -1.51 -7.03 2.78
N ILE A 16 -1.47 -6.39 3.95
CA ILE A 16 -0.48 -5.35 4.26
C ILE A 16 0.66 -5.99 5.05
N ALA A 17 1.88 -5.84 4.53
CA ALA A 17 3.09 -6.31 5.20
C ALA A 17 3.38 -5.51 6.48
N LYS A 18 4.18 -6.09 7.37
CA LYS A 18 4.59 -5.43 8.62
C LYS A 18 5.36 -4.12 8.39
N THR A 19 6.08 -4.03 7.27
CA THR A 19 6.84 -2.84 6.87
C THR A 19 6.12 -2.14 5.73
N VAL A 20 5.81 -0.86 5.92
CA VAL A 20 5.08 -0.04 4.94
C VAL A 20 5.87 1.24 4.64
N LEU A 21 6.12 1.51 3.35
CA LEU A 21 6.61 2.79 2.87
C LEU A 21 5.42 3.67 2.48
N MET A 22 5.39 4.90 2.99
CA MET A 22 4.24 5.82 2.87
C MET A 22 4.59 7.09 2.10
N PRO A 23 4.75 7.04 0.76
CA PRO A 23 4.84 8.27 -0.04
C PRO A 23 3.52 9.06 -0.01
N GLY A 24 3.57 10.39 -0.08
CA GLY A 24 2.35 11.20 -0.15
C GLY A 24 1.54 11.00 -1.45
N ASP A 25 2.23 10.82 -2.57
CA ASP A 25 1.62 10.67 -3.90
C ASP A 25 1.35 9.19 -4.24
N PRO A 26 0.10 8.78 -4.54
CA PRO A 26 -0.23 7.42 -4.95
C PRO A 26 0.47 6.98 -6.25
N LEU A 27 0.80 7.89 -7.16
CA LEU A 27 1.59 7.57 -8.36
C LEU A 27 3.04 7.26 -8.02
N ARG A 28 3.58 7.87 -6.96
CA ARG A 28 4.90 7.50 -6.42
C ARG A 28 4.85 6.12 -5.77
N ALA A 29 3.76 5.76 -5.08
CA ALA A 29 3.59 4.41 -4.55
C ALA A 29 3.63 3.37 -5.68
N LYS A 30 2.92 3.66 -6.80
CA LYS A 30 2.95 2.82 -7.99
C LYS A 30 4.36 2.70 -8.58
N LEU A 31 5.05 3.83 -8.80
CA LEU A 31 6.42 3.83 -9.34
C LEU A 31 7.36 2.98 -8.48
N LEU A 32 7.31 3.12 -7.15
CA LEU A 32 8.14 2.35 -6.24
C LEU A 32 7.82 0.84 -6.29
N ALA A 33 6.54 0.49 -6.34
CA ALA A 33 6.11 -0.90 -6.45
C ALA A 33 6.61 -1.52 -7.77
N ASP A 34 6.37 -0.85 -8.91
CA ASP A 34 6.74 -1.33 -10.24
C ASP A 34 8.27 -1.42 -10.43
N THR A 35 9.04 -0.57 -9.74
CA THR A 35 10.51 -0.48 -9.92
C THR A 35 11.28 -1.40 -8.97
N TYR A 36 10.83 -1.56 -7.73
CA TYR A 36 11.64 -2.18 -6.66
C TYR A 36 11.04 -3.45 -6.07
N LEU A 37 9.74 -3.70 -6.21
CA LEU A 37 9.10 -4.87 -5.62
C LEU A 37 8.95 -5.99 -6.66
N GLU A 38 9.09 -7.21 -6.19
CA GLU A 38 8.73 -8.43 -6.93
C GLU A 38 7.36 -8.95 -6.43
N ASN A 39 6.67 -9.77 -7.23
CA ASN A 39 5.38 -10.37 -6.87
C ASN A 39 4.35 -9.34 -6.37
N VAL A 40 4.23 -8.22 -7.08
CA VAL A 40 3.42 -7.08 -6.67
C VAL A 40 1.92 -7.38 -6.80
N GLU A 41 1.19 -7.19 -5.70
CA GLU A 41 -0.27 -7.21 -5.65
C GLU A 41 -0.78 -5.84 -5.19
N GLN A 42 -1.74 -5.28 -5.92
CA GLN A 42 -2.40 -4.04 -5.54
C GLN A 42 -3.59 -4.35 -4.62
N PHE A 43 -3.50 -3.96 -3.36
CA PHE A 43 -4.55 -4.21 -2.37
C PHE A 43 -5.53 -3.04 -2.18
N ASN A 44 -5.17 -1.81 -2.56
CA ASN A 44 -6.03 -0.65 -2.40
C ASN A 44 -6.08 0.27 -3.63
N THR A 45 -7.30 0.72 -3.95
CA THR A 45 -7.62 1.77 -4.93
C THR A 45 -8.62 2.78 -4.39
N VAL A 46 -9.14 2.59 -3.17
CA VAL A 46 -10.16 3.46 -2.55
C VAL A 46 -9.62 4.89 -2.46
N ARG A 47 -10.43 5.86 -2.90
CA ARG A 47 -10.08 7.30 -2.96
C ARG A 47 -8.84 7.61 -3.83
N ASN A 48 -8.50 6.73 -4.78
CA ASN A 48 -7.26 6.79 -5.55
C ASN A 48 -5.99 6.68 -4.68
N MET A 49 -6.10 6.14 -3.47
CA MET A 49 -4.96 5.94 -2.59
C MET A 49 -4.33 4.56 -2.82
N PHE A 50 -3.45 4.49 -3.81
CA PHE A 50 -2.89 3.22 -4.25
C PHE A 50 -2.02 2.57 -3.17
N GLY A 51 -2.30 1.29 -2.89
CA GLY A 51 -1.55 0.45 -1.96
C GLY A 51 -1.14 -0.86 -2.63
N TYR A 52 0.12 -1.21 -2.48
CA TYR A 52 0.75 -2.39 -3.08
C TYR A 52 1.51 -3.18 -2.02
N THR A 53 1.53 -4.50 -2.15
CA THR A 53 2.40 -5.38 -1.38
C THR A 53 3.20 -6.23 -2.35
N GLY A 54 4.48 -6.41 -2.08
CA GLY A 54 5.34 -7.31 -2.81
C GLY A 54 6.53 -7.70 -1.96
N THR A 55 7.58 -8.22 -2.61
CA THR A 55 8.82 -8.62 -1.94
C THR A 55 9.99 -7.78 -2.41
N TYR A 56 10.75 -7.23 -1.47
CA TYR A 56 12.04 -6.59 -1.73
C TYR A 56 13.15 -7.40 -1.07
N LYS A 57 14.10 -7.93 -1.87
CA LYS A 57 15.20 -8.78 -1.38
C LYS A 57 14.69 -9.95 -0.52
N GLY A 58 13.60 -10.59 -0.95
CA GLY A 58 12.96 -11.71 -0.24
C GLY A 58 12.17 -11.33 1.02
N GLN A 59 12.03 -10.03 1.34
CA GLN A 59 11.26 -9.57 2.49
C GLN A 59 9.94 -8.92 2.03
N PRO A 60 8.79 -9.24 2.67
CA PRO A 60 7.51 -8.63 2.33
C PRO A 60 7.51 -7.15 2.74
N VAL A 61 7.18 -6.28 1.79
CA VAL A 61 7.10 -4.83 1.98
C VAL A 61 5.86 -4.31 1.27
N SER A 62 5.14 -3.41 1.94
CA SER A 62 4.05 -2.66 1.32
C SER A 62 4.46 -1.23 1.00
N VAL A 63 3.87 -0.67 -0.05
CA VAL A 63 4.00 0.74 -0.41
C VAL A 63 2.62 1.31 -0.64
N MET A 64 2.27 2.36 0.07
CA MET A 64 0.92 2.94 0.01
C MET A 64 0.96 4.47 0.04
N GLY A 65 0.16 5.10 -0.82
CA GLY A 65 -0.03 6.54 -0.75
C GLY A 65 -0.59 6.97 0.61
N SER A 66 -0.11 8.08 1.19
CA SER A 66 -0.72 8.69 2.38
C SER A 66 -1.64 9.85 2.05
N GLY A 67 -1.44 10.52 0.92
CA GLY A 67 -2.01 11.84 0.66
C GLY A 67 -1.16 12.97 1.23
N MET A 68 -1.68 14.19 1.16
CA MET A 68 -0.98 15.40 1.60
C MET A 68 -1.63 15.98 2.86
N GLY A 69 -0.80 16.28 3.85
CA GLY A 69 -1.21 16.92 5.10
C GLY A 69 -1.56 15.93 6.21
N MET A 70 -1.59 16.42 7.45
CA MET A 70 -1.85 15.61 8.65
C MET A 70 -3.24 14.93 8.69
N PRO A 71 -4.34 15.50 8.14
CA PRO A 71 -5.67 14.87 8.21
C PRO A 71 -5.91 13.73 7.21
N SER A 72 -5.00 13.51 6.25
CA SER A 72 -5.20 12.53 5.18
C SER A 72 -5.20 11.09 5.69
#